data_AF-A0A399NQ46-F1
#
_entry.id   AF-A0A399NQ46-F1
#
_cell.length_a   1.000
_cell.length_b   1.000
_cell.length_c   1.000
_cell.angle_alpha   90.00
_cell.angle_beta   90.00
_cell.angle_gamma   90.00
#
_symmetry.space_group_name_H-M   'P 1'
#
loop_
_entity.id
_entity.type
_entity.pdbx_description
1 polymer ?
#
loop_
_entity_poly.entity_id
_entity_poly.type
_entity_poly.pdbx_seq_one_letter_code
_entity_poly.pdbx_strand_id
1 'polypeptide(L)'
;GEPAAPDGGETWAAAAVRARAILDDVAADPRTTLVVAHGYLLRVLYLTALGRSPALTRSLVWANGQLIELERDGSGWRERSAPAG
;
A
#
# COMPACT_ATOMS: atom_id res chain seq x y z
N GLY A 1 12.89 10.09 -6.63
CA GLY A 1 13.25 10.41 -5.24
C GLY A 1 12.04 10.24 -4.35
N GLU A 2 12.27 10.04 -3.06
CA GLU A 2 11.21 9.99 -2.04
C GLU A 2 10.50 11.36 -1.92
N PRO A 3 9.17 11.42 -1.70
CA PRO A 3 8.51 12.66 -1.34
C PRO A 3 9.11 13.24 -0.05
N ALA A 4 9.50 14.51 -0.06
CA ALA A 4 10.01 15.17 1.15
C ALA A 4 8.91 15.22 2.23
N ALA A 5 9.26 14.82 3.44
CA ALA A 5 8.43 15.01 4.61
C ALA A 5 8.41 16.49 5.02
N PRO A 6 7.28 17.01 5.51
CA PRO A 6 7.25 18.29 6.21
C PRO A 6 8.18 18.28 7.44
N ASP A 7 8.56 19.46 7.94
CA ASP A 7 9.36 19.57 9.16
C ASP A 7 8.65 18.88 10.35
N GLY A 8 9.37 17.97 11.01
CA GLY A 8 8.82 17.13 12.09
C GLY A 8 7.82 16.06 11.63
N GLY A 9 7.58 15.94 10.33
CA GLY A 9 6.70 14.95 9.73
C GLY A 9 7.36 13.58 9.57
N GLU A 10 6.53 12.56 9.40
CA GLU A 10 6.98 11.20 9.12
C GLU A 10 7.57 11.10 7.70
N THR A 11 8.74 10.47 7.58
CA THR A 11 9.35 10.14 6.28
C THR A 11 8.59 8.98 5.62
N TRP A 12 8.62 8.91 4.30
CA TRP A 12 8.03 7.78 3.59
C TRP A 12 8.75 6.48 3.99
N ALA A 13 10.08 6.51 4.17
CA ALA A 13 10.83 5.34 4.63
C ALA A 13 10.34 4.80 5.97
N ALA A 14 10.07 5.67 6.96
CA ALA A 14 9.51 5.27 8.24
C ALA A 14 8.08 4.71 8.09
N ALA A 15 7.25 5.34 7.26
CA ALA A 15 5.92 4.85 6.96
C ALA A 15 5.95 3.47 6.25
N ALA A 16 6.94 3.23 5.38
CA ALA A 16 7.11 1.98 4.65
C ALA A 16 7.55 0.83 5.55
N VAL A 17 8.37 1.08 6.58
CA VAL A 17 8.69 0.10 7.62
C VAL A 17 7.42 -0.34 8.35
N ARG A 18 6.58 0.61 8.76
CA ARG A 18 5.28 0.29 9.39
C ARG A 18 4.34 -0.44 8.43
N ALA A 19 4.29 -0.02 7.17
CA ALA A 19 3.49 -0.68 6.15
C ALA A 19 3.93 -2.13 5.90
N ARG A 20 5.25 -2.42 5.92
CA ARG A 20 5.78 -3.78 5.80
C ARG A 20 5.29 -4.66 6.94
N ALA A 21 5.37 -4.20 8.19
CA ALA A 21 4.87 -4.95 9.34
C ALA A 21 3.38 -5.32 9.20
N ILE A 22 2.54 -4.35 8.76
CA ILE A 22 1.12 -4.61 8.49
C ILE A 22 0.95 -5.67 7.39
N LEU A 23 1.71 -5.56 6.29
CA LEU A 23 1.63 -6.52 5.18
C LEU A 23 2.09 -7.93 5.60
N ASP A 24 3.07 -8.02 6.50
CA ASP A 24 3.55 -9.29 7.04
C ASP A 24 2.50 -9.93 7.95
N ASP A 25 1.84 -9.14 8.81
CA ASP A 25 0.71 -9.60 9.65
C ASP A 25 -0.46 -10.11 8.78
N VAL A 26 -0.81 -9.36 7.72
CA VAL A 26 -1.86 -9.77 6.78
C VAL A 26 -1.47 -11.03 6.02
N ALA A 27 -0.20 -11.16 5.62
CA ALA A 27 0.27 -12.34 4.89
C ALA A 27 0.32 -13.62 5.75
N ALA A 28 0.36 -13.48 7.08
CA ALA A 28 0.33 -14.60 8.01
C ALA A 28 -1.08 -15.21 8.20
N ASP A 29 -2.15 -14.47 7.89
CA ASP A 29 -3.54 -14.95 7.94
C ASP A 29 -4.01 -15.38 6.53
N PRO A 30 -4.45 -16.64 6.33
CA PRO A 30 -4.90 -17.11 5.02
C PRO A 30 -6.26 -16.55 4.59
N ARG A 31 -6.95 -15.79 5.45
CA ARG A 31 -8.27 -15.21 5.14
C ARG A 31 -8.14 -13.86 4.44
N THR A 32 -9.20 -13.47 3.73
CA THR A 32 -9.32 -12.13 3.17
C THR A 32 -9.35 -11.07 4.28
N THR A 33 -8.47 -10.08 4.20
CA THR A 33 -8.38 -8.97 5.15
C THR A 33 -8.76 -7.65 4.48
N LEU A 34 -9.60 -6.85 5.14
CA LEU A 34 -9.90 -5.48 4.74
C LEU A 34 -9.09 -4.50 5.59
N VAL A 35 -8.26 -3.67 4.95
CA VAL A 35 -7.54 -2.58 5.61
C VAL A 35 -8.27 -1.26 5.34
N VAL A 36 -8.83 -0.65 6.39
CA VAL A 36 -9.43 0.68 6.32
C VAL A 36 -8.46 1.69 6.93
N ALA A 37 -7.95 2.59 6.08
CA ALA A 37 -6.98 3.60 6.49
C ALA A 37 -7.14 4.89 5.66
N HIS A 38 -6.24 5.84 5.88
CA HIS A 38 -6.26 7.13 5.19
C HIS A 38 -5.42 7.10 3.92
N GLY A 39 -5.73 7.99 2.97
CA GLY A 39 -5.18 7.94 1.62
C GLY A 39 -3.65 7.95 1.54
N TYR A 40 -2.93 8.60 2.45
CA TYR A 40 -1.46 8.53 2.44
C TYR A 40 -0.96 7.13 2.82
N LEU A 41 -1.42 6.58 3.95
CA LEU A 41 -1.01 5.25 4.40
C LEU A 41 -1.41 4.16 3.39
N LEU A 42 -2.61 4.25 2.79
CA LEU A 42 -3.04 3.31 1.76
C LEU A 42 -2.09 3.31 0.55
N ARG A 43 -1.58 4.48 0.12
CA ARG A 43 -0.58 4.57 -0.96
C ARG A 43 0.76 3.99 -0.56
N VAL A 44 1.20 4.22 0.68
CA VAL A 44 2.44 3.63 1.19
C VAL A 44 2.32 2.10 1.25
N LEU A 45 1.23 1.57 1.79
CA LEU A 45 0.92 0.13 1.80
C LEU A 45 0.97 -0.46 0.38
N TYR A 46 0.26 0.18 -0.54
CA TYR A 46 0.19 -0.23 -1.93
C TYR A 46 1.56 -0.27 -2.63
N LEU A 47 2.32 0.83 -2.57
CA LEU A 47 3.65 0.90 -3.20
C LEU A 47 4.64 -0.06 -2.53
N THR A 48 4.55 -0.24 -1.21
CA THR A 48 5.40 -1.17 -0.44
C THR A 48 5.09 -2.62 -0.79
N ALA A 49 3.81 -2.97 -0.92
CA ALA A 49 3.36 -4.30 -1.31
C ALA A 49 3.87 -4.68 -2.69
N LEU A 50 3.74 -3.77 -3.66
CA LEU A 50 4.10 -3.99 -5.06
C LEU A 50 5.59 -3.71 -5.37
N GLY A 51 6.41 -3.34 -4.38
CA GLY A 51 7.82 -3.00 -4.59
C GLY A 51 8.03 -1.81 -5.53
N ARG A 52 7.10 -0.83 -5.54
CA ARG A 52 7.09 0.32 -6.46
C ARG A 52 7.77 1.54 -5.85
N SER A 53 8.22 2.44 -6.72
CA SER A 53 8.94 3.65 -6.32
C SER A 53 8.08 4.59 -5.47
N PRO A 54 8.62 5.14 -4.35
CA PRO A 54 7.95 6.14 -3.52
C PRO A 54 7.52 7.40 -4.29
N ALA A 55 8.22 7.70 -5.38
CA ALA A 55 7.95 8.87 -6.23
C ALA A 55 6.52 8.85 -6.81
N LEU A 56 5.90 7.68 -6.92
CA LEU A 56 4.54 7.49 -7.43
C LEU A 56 3.45 7.85 -6.41
N THR A 57 3.81 8.16 -5.15
CA THR A 57 2.81 8.46 -4.10
C THR A 57 1.85 9.56 -4.53
N ARG A 58 2.33 10.63 -5.18
CA ARG A 58 1.48 11.75 -5.62
C ARG A 58 0.68 11.47 -6.90
N SER A 59 1.08 10.47 -7.70
CA SER A 59 0.34 10.11 -8.93
C SER A 59 -0.84 9.18 -8.67
N LEU A 60 -0.91 8.56 -7.48
CA LEU A 60 -2.04 7.72 -7.09
C LEU A 60 -3.22 8.60 -6.63
N VAL A 61 -4.23 8.72 -7.48
CA VAL A 61 -5.47 9.46 -7.18
C VAL A 61 -6.60 8.45 -6.99
N TRP A 62 -7.10 8.34 -5.76
CA TRP A 62 -8.19 7.45 -5.41
C TRP A 62 -9.31 8.26 -4.75
N ALA A 63 -10.54 7.95 -5.12
CA ALA A 63 -11.71 8.56 -4.51
C ALA A 63 -11.96 7.99 -3.10
N ASN A 64 -12.62 8.77 -2.24
CA ASN A 64 -13.11 8.23 -0.98
C ASN A 64 -14.10 7.08 -1.24
N GLY A 65 -13.96 5.98 -0.51
CA GLY A 65 -14.78 4.79 -0.69
C GLY A 65 -14.36 3.88 -1.85
N GLN A 66 -13.33 4.25 -2.62
CA GLN A 66 -12.75 3.36 -3.63
C GLN A 66 -12.02 2.19 -2.94
N LEU A 67 -12.23 0.99 -3.46
CA LEU A 67 -11.53 -0.24 -3.06
C LEU A 67 -10.43 -0.56 -4.07
N ILE A 68 -9.30 -1.06 -3.55
CA ILE A 68 -8.20 -1.60 -4.33
C ILE A 68 -7.88 -2.95 -3.73
N GLU A 69 -7.82 -3.95 -4.59
CA GLU A 69 -7.66 -5.33 -4.17
C GLU A 69 -6.28 -5.83 -4.57
N LEU A 70 -5.55 -6.33 -3.58
CA LEU A 70 -4.28 -6.99 -3.78
C LEU A 70 -4.46 -8.47 -3.48
N GLU A 71 -3.81 -9.30 -4.27
CA GLU A 71 -3.67 -10.72 -4.01
C GLU A 71 -2.19 -11.05 -3.85
N ARG A 72 -1.90 -12.07 -3.05
CA ARG A 72 -0.54 -12.55 -2.86
C ARG A 72 -0.43 -13.93 -3.48
N ASP A 73 0.40 -14.07 -4.50
CA ASP A 73 0.90 -15.37 -4.91
C ASP A 73 2.23 -15.63 -4.18
N GLY A 74 2.69 -16.89 -4.12
CA GLY A 74 3.87 -17.27 -3.32
C GLY A 74 5.15 -16.46 -3.56
N SER A 75 5.20 -15.60 -4.58
CA SER A 75 6.32 -14.72 -4.91
C SER A 75 6.17 -13.25 -4.45
N GLY A 76 4.95 -12.78 -4.13
CA GLY A 76 4.71 -11.40 -3.72
C GLY A 76 3.27 -10.93 -3.89
N TRP A 77 3.04 -9.63 -3.66
CA TRP A 77 1.75 -9.00 -3.86
C TRP A 77 1.59 -8.54 -5.31
N ARG A 78 0.37 -8.66 -5.83
CA ARG A 78 -0.06 -8.11 -7.13
C ARG A 78 -1.44 -7.49 -7.01
N GLU A 79 -1.77 -6.52 -7.84
CA GLU A 79 -3.16 -6.06 -7.96
C GLU A 79 -4.02 -7.17 -8.55
N ARG A 80 -5.18 -7.42 -7.93
CA ARG A 80 -6.19 -8.25 -8.56
C ARG A 80 -6.83 -7.41 -9.67
N SER A 81 -6.70 -7.86 -10.92
CA SER A 81 -7.44 -7.24 -12.02
C SER A 81 -8.93 -7.36 -11.75
N ALA A 82 -9.70 -6.31 -12.02
CA ALA A 82 -11.16 -6.42 -12.02
C ALA A 82 -11.53 -7.56 -12.99
N PRO A 83 -12.51 -8.43 -12.65
CA PRO A 83 -13.02 -9.37 -13.62
C PRO A 83 -13.47 -8.57 -14.84
N ALA A 84 -13.02 -8.97 -16.03
CA ALA A 84 -13.59 -8.47 -17.27
C ALA A 84 -15.09 -8.77 -17.21
N GLY A 85 -15.89 -7.71 -17.05
CA GLY A 85 -17.34 -7.81 -17.07
C GLY A 85 -17.86 -8.25 -18.42
#